data_AF-A0A7C4CNX3-F1
#
_entry.id   AF-A0A7C4CNX3-F1
#
_cell.length_a   1.000
_cell.length_b   1.000
_cell.length_c   1.000
_cell.angle_alpha   90.00
_cell.angle_beta   90.00
_cell.angle_gamma   90.00
#
_symmetry.space_group_name_H-M   'P 1'
#
loop_
_entity.id
_entity.type
_entity.pdbx_description
1 polymer ?
#
loop_
_entity_poly.entity_id
_entity_poly.type
_entity_poly.pdbx_seq_one_letter_code
_entity_poly.pdbx_strand_id
1 'polypeptide(L)'
;MAAKGFIILNGIKFDEQGRLIEKETPYPGGNLLPLAAAGAVYVRDPRKTIGEDQLNGGKIESITYEDWNRMLPLLRENERLFGIRVEDLLKVNGIVRKPEEVYRKIVPVQVAALSRYETGD
;
A
#
# COMPACT_ATOMS: atom_id res chain seq x y z
N MET A 1 -0.59 16.10 15.30
CA MET A 1 -1.31 14.81 15.54
C MET A 1 -1.17 13.94 14.29
N ALA A 2 -0.48 12.80 14.35
CA ALA A 2 -0.37 11.91 13.19
C ALA A 2 -1.74 11.31 12.84
N ALA A 3 -2.20 11.48 11.61
CA ALA A 3 -3.46 10.90 11.15
C ALA A 3 -3.43 9.36 11.27
N LYS A 4 -4.41 8.79 11.95
CA LYS A 4 -4.53 7.33 12.16
C LYS A 4 -4.98 6.54 10.91
N GLY A 5 -5.41 7.24 9.87
CA GLY A 5 -5.88 6.66 8.62
C GLY A 5 -4.75 6.05 7.80
N PHE A 6 -5.07 5.02 7.02
CA PHE A 6 -4.18 4.42 6.04
C PHE A 6 -4.95 4.00 4.80
N ILE A 7 -4.23 3.77 3.70
CA ILE A 7 -4.80 3.32 2.42
C ILE A 7 -4.15 1.97 2.06
N ILE A 8 -4.91 1.07 1.42
CA ILE A 8 -4.39 -0.14 0.78
C ILE A 8 -4.58 -0.02 -0.73
N LEU A 9 -3.50 -0.13 -1.51
CA LEU A 9 -3.50 -0.14 -2.97
C LEU A 9 -3.06 -1.51 -3.46
N ASN A 10 -3.92 -2.20 -4.22
CA ASN A 10 -3.66 -3.58 -4.65
C ASN A 10 -3.10 -3.70 -6.08
N GLY A 11 -3.31 -2.72 -6.98
CA GLY A 11 -2.72 -2.77 -8.34
C GLY A 11 -3.19 -3.96 -9.20
N ILE A 12 -4.42 -4.44 -8.97
CA ILE A 12 -4.99 -5.65 -9.60
C ILE A 12 -6.07 -5.32 -10.64
N LYS A 13 -6.40 -6.30 -11.47
CA LYS A 13 -7.61 -6.36 -12.30
C LYS A 13 -8.15 -7.78 -12.34
N PHE A 14 -9.38 -7.96 -12.83
CA PHE A 14 -9.91 -9.27 -13.19
C PHE A 14 -9.70 -9.52 -14.68
N ASP A 15 -9.31 -10.75 -15.04
CA ASP A 15 -9.31 -11.19 -16.44
C ASP A 15 -10.73 -11.58 -16.91
N GLU A 16 -10.85 -11.99 -18.17
CA GLU A 16 -12.12 -12.41 -18.78
C GLU A 16 -12.75 -13.65 -18.11
N GLN A 17 -11.96 -14.42 -17.36
CA GLN A 17 -12.41 -15.59 -16.61
C GLN A 17 -12.70 -15.25 -15.13
N GLY A 18 -12.66 -13.96 -14.75
CA GLY A 18 -12.90 -13.50 -13.39
C GLY A 18 -11.76 -13.82 -12.42
N ARG A 19 -10.55 -14.13 -12.91
CA ARG A 19 -9.38 -14.38 -12.06
C ARG A 19 -8.66 -13.07 -11.77
N LEU A 20 -8.24 -12.92 -10.52
CA LEU A 20 -7.44 -11.79 -10.08
C LEU A 20 -6.03 -11.89 -10.67
N ILE A 21 -5.63 -10.86 -11.42
CA ILE A 21 -4.31 -10.74 -12.03
C ILE A 21 -3.68 -9.38 -11.73
N GLU A 22 -2.35 -9.32 -11.79
CA GLU A 22 -1.61 -8.07 -11.65
C GLU A 22 -1.85 -7.19 -12.88
N LYS A 23 -1.99 -5.87 -12.67
CA LYS A 23 -1.90 -4.92 -13.77
C LYS A 23 -0.45 -4.87 -14.25
N GLU A 24 -0.26 -4.70 -15.56
CA GLU A 24 1.06 -4.55 -16.18
C GLU A 24 1.82 -3.34 -15.64
N THR A 25 1.15 -2.19 -15.57
CA THR A 25 1.62 -0.98 -14.90
C THR A 25 0.69 -0.68 -13.72
N PRO A 26 0.92 -1.29 -12.54
CA PRO A 26 -0.02 -1.21 -11.42
C PRO A 26 -0.08 0.18 -10.80
N TYR A 27 1.04 0.92 -10.83
CA TYR A 27 1.22 2.23 -10.21
C TYR A 27 1.85 3.23 -11.20
N PRO A 28 1.12 3.65 -12.24
CA PRO A 28 1.64 4.60 -13.23
C PRO A 28 1.75 6.02 -12.67
N GLY A 29 2.72 6.78 -13.18
CA GLY A 29 2.91 8.20 -12.87
C GLY A 29 3.83 8.47 -11.68
N GLY A 30 4.19 9.73 -11.50
CA GLY A 30 4.86 10.21 -10.28
C GLY A 30 3.84 10.64 -9.23
N ASN A 31 4.32 10.95 -8.02
CA ASN A 31 3.50 11.46 -6.93
C ASN A 31 2.45 10.46 -6.43
N LEU A 32 2.84 9.24 -6.06
CA LEU A 32 1.96 8.26 -5.38
C LEU A 32 1.57 8.70 -3.95
N LEU A 33 1.94 9.93 -3.58
CA LEU A 33 1.90 10.47 -2.22
C LEU A 33 1.58 11.97 -2.11
N PRO A 34 0.73 12.62 -2.94
CA PRO A 34 0.39 14.02 -2.68
C PRO A 34 -0.42 14.18 -1.36
N LEU A 35 -0.77 13.06 -0.71
CA LEU A 35 -1.76 12.94 0.36
C LEU A 35 -1.19 12.22 1.61
N ALA A 36 0.06 12.50 1.98
CA ALA A 36 0.62 12.14 3.29
C ALA A 36 -0.14 12.76 4.50
N ALA A 37 -1.31 13.36 4.29
CA ALA A 37 -2.29 13.60 5.34
C ALA A 37 -2.84 12.30 5.93
N ALA A 38 -2.78 11.16 5.22
CA ALA A 38 -3.09 9.83 5.76
C ALA A 38 -1.79 9.11 6.11
N GLY A 39 -1.60 8.70 7.37
CA GLY A 39 -0.29 8.36 7.93
C GLY A 39 0.53 7.28 7.19
N ALA A 40 -0.10 6.33 6.50
CA ALA A 40 0.61 5.32 5.70
C ALA A 40 -0.21 4.83 4.49
N VAL A 41 0.50 4.41 3.44
CA VAL A 41 -0.07 3.70 2.28
C VAL A 41 0.58 2.33 2.18
N TYR A 42 -0.23 1.27 2.19
CA TYR A 42 0.22 -0.10 1.95
C TYR A 42 -0.04 -0.46 0.50
N VAL A 43 1.00 -0.89 -0.20
CA VAL A 43 0.93 -1.14 -1.64
C VAL A 43 1.34 -2.57 -1.96
N ARG A 44 0.49 -3.30 -2.68
CA ARG A 44 0.78 -4.66 -3.18
C ARG A 44 1.77 -4.55 -4.34
N ASP A 45 3.06 -4.55 -4.01
CA ASP A 45 4.15 -4.34 -4.96
C ASP A 45 5.21 -5.46 -4.87
N PRO A 46 4.83 -6.73 -5.14
CA PRO A 46 5.71 -7.89 -4.98
C PRO A 46 6.93 -7.85 -5.91
N ARG A 47 6.87 -7.09 -7.00
CA ARG A 47 7.97 -6.91 -7.95
C ARG A 47 8.76 -5.62 -7.77
N LYS A 48 8.50 -4.87 -6.69
CA LYS A 48 9.19 -3.60 -6.37
C LYS A 48 9.17 -2.61 -7.54
N THR A 49 8.02 -2.49 -8.19
CA THR A 49 7.78 -1.62 -9.34
C THR A 49 7.75 -0.14 -8.96
N ILE A 50 7.49 0.19 -7.69
CA ILE A 50 7.51 1.58 -7.21
C ILE A 50 8.95 1.99 -6.90
N GLY A 51 9.41 3.02 -7.61
CA GLY A 51 10.67 3.73 -7.39
C GLY A 51 10.54 4.90 -6.42
N GLU A 52 11.67 5.31 -5.83
CA GLU A 52 11.72 6.45 -4.88
C GLU A 52 11.38 7.79 -5.55
N ASP A 53 11.66 7.93 -6.84
CA ASP A 53 11.32 9.07 -7.68
C ASP A 53 9.80 9.30 -7.79
N GLN A 54 8.99 8.28 -7.53
CA GLN A 54 7.53 8.40 -7.52
C GLN A 54 6.95 8.92 -6.19
N LEU A 55 7.76 9.05 -5.13
CA LEU A 55 7.27 9.21 -3.75
C LEU A 55 7.21 10.65 -3.22
N ASN A 56 7.79 11.64 -3.90
CA ASN A 56 7.73 13.07 -3.55
C ASN A 56 7.71 13.37 -2.02
N GLY A 57 8.78 12.98 -1.31
CA GLY A 57 8.89 13.17 0.14
C GLY A 57 8.36 12.01 0.98
N GLY A 58 8.09 10.85 0.37
CA GLY A 58 7.88 9.58 1.05
C GLY A 58 9.10 8.67 1.03
N LYS A 59 9.06 7.65 1.89
CA LYS A 59 10.01 6.53 1.90
C LYS A 59 9.26 5.20 1.86
N ILE A 60 9.89 4.19 1.28
CA ILE A 60 9.37 2.82 1.30
C ILE A 60 10.03 2.02 2.42
N GLU A 61 9.19 1.33 3.19
CA GLU A 61 9.58 0.40 4.25
C GLU A 61 8.94 -0.97 4.00
N SER A 62 9.47 -2.00 4.67
CA SER A 62 8.79 -3.30 4.74
C SER A 62 7.60 -3.19 5.70
N ILE A 63 6.50 -3.87 5.42
CA ILE A 63 5.40 -3.93 6.39
C ILE A 63 5.81 -4.80 7.59
N THR A 64 5.32 -4.42 8.77
CA THR A 64 5.47 -5.19 10.01
C THR A 64 4.28 -6.13 10.23
N TYR A 65 4.40 -7.02 11.20
CA TYR A 65 3.27 -7.84 11.66
C TYR A 65 2.10 -6.99 12.18
N GLU A 66 2.39 -5.88 12.85
CA GLU A 66 1.36 -4.95 13.33
C GLU A 66 0.64 -4.25 12.17
N ASP A 67 1.39 -3.82 11.15
CA ASP A 67 0.81 -3.25 9.94
C ASP A 67 -0.14 -4.24 9.26
N TRP A 68 0.28 -5.51 9.12
CA TRP A 68 -0.56 -6.57 8.55
C TRP A 68 -1.84 -6.80 9.37
N ASN A 69 -1.75 -6.86 10.69
CA ASN A 69 -2.92 -7.02 11.57
C ASN A 69 -3.92 -5.88 11.43
N ARG A 70 -3.47 -4.66 11.07
CA ARG A 70 -4.35 -3.53 10.77
C ARG A 70 -4.98 -3.64 9.38
N MET A 71 -4.25 -4.13 8.39
CA MET A 71 -4.74 -4.29 7.01
C MET A 71 -5.75 -5.43 6.89
N LEU A 72 -5.48 -6.57 7.54
CA LEU A 72 -6.19 -7.83 7.34
C LEU A 72 -7.72 -7.74 7.53
N PRO A 73 -8.26 -7.04 8.54
CA PRO A 73 -9.72 -6.88 8.69
C PRO A 73 -10.37 -6.20 7.49
N LEU A 74 -9.73 -5.16 6.93
CA LEU A 74 -10.24 -4.46 5.74
C LEU A 74 -10.16 -5.34 4.49
N LEU A 75 -9.08 -6.11 4.35
CA LEU A 75 -8.92 -7.05 3.24
C LEU A 75 -9.97 -8.17 3.28
N ARG A 76 -10.26 -8.70 4.48
CA ARG A 76 -11.33 -9.69 4.69
C ARG A 76 -12.72 -9.13 4.41
N GLU A 77 -12.95 -7.86 4.76
CA GLU A 77 -14.22 -7.22 4.43
C GLU A 77 -14.36 -7.01 2.92
N ASN A 78 -13.28 -6.65 2.22
CA ASN A 78 -13.27 -6.60 0.76
C ASN A 78 -13.48 -7.99 0.12
N GLU A 79 -12.96 -9.05 0.72
CA GLU A 79 -13.25 -10.43 0.29
C GLU A 79 -14.75 -10.74 0.42
N ARG A 80 -15.36 -10.39 1.56
CA ARG A 80 -16.79 -10.59 1.80
C ARG A 80 -17.69 -9.78 0.86
N LEU A 81 -17.32 -8.53 0.58
CA LEU A 81 -18.13 -7.60 -0.21
C LEU A 81 -17.93 -7.73 -1.71
N PHE A 82 -16.72 -8.01 -2.16
CA PHE A 82 -16.32 -7.92 -3.57
C PHE A 82 -15.74 -9.23 -4.13
N GLY A 83 -15.59 -10.28 -3.32
CA GLY A 83 -14.99 -11.54 -3.74
C GLY A 83 -13.48 -11.46 -4.00
N ILE A 84 -12.81 -10.39 -3.57
CA ILE A 84 -11.36 -10.21 -3.70
C ILE A 84 -10.68 -11.00 -2.56
N ARG A 85 -10.38 -12.27 -2.80
CA ARG A 85 -9.80 -13.15 -1.78
C ARG A 85 -8.46 -12.65 -1.27
N VAL A 86 -8.25 -12.65 0.04
CA VAL A 86 -6.97 -12.29 0.65
C VAL A 86 -5.84 -13.20 0.17
N GLU A 87 -6.13 -14.50 0.01
CA GLU A 87 -5.16 -15.47 -0.51
C GLU A 87 -4.69 -15.13 -1.93
N ASP A 88 -5.61 -14.67 -2.79
CA ASP A 88 -5.27 -14.32 -4.17
C ASP A 88 -4.45 -13.03 -4.24
N LEU A 89 -4.69 -12.09 -3.32
CA LEU A 89 -3.82 -10.93 -3.14
C LEU A 89 -2.40 -11.33 -2.71
N LEU A 90 -2.25 -12.38 -1.90
CA LEU A 90 -0.94 -12.88 -1.44
C LEU A 90 -0.24 -13.81 -2.45
N LYS A 91 -0.92 -14.25 -3.52
CA LYS A 91 -0.31 -15.06 -4.55
C LYS A 91 0.57 -14.21 -5.46
N VAL A 92 1.79 -14.69 -5.69
CA VAL A 92 2.75 -14.17 -6.68
C VAL A 92 3.22 -15.33 -7.53
N ASN A 93 2.99 -15.28 -8.84
CA ASN A 93 3.22 -16.39 -9.77
C ASN A 93 2.54 -17.71 -9.30
N GLY A 94 1.32 -17.62 -8.76
CA GLY A 94 0.54 -18.76 -8.29
C GLY A 94 0.91 -19.30 -6.90
N ILE A 95 1.97 -18.78 -6.27
CA ILE A 95 2.45 -19.22 -4.95
C ILE A 95 2.03 -18.20 -3.89
N VAL A 96 1.41 -18.66 -2.80
CA VAL A 96 1.10 -17.80 -1.64
C VAL A 96 2.40 -17.38 -0.97
N ARG A 97 2.60 -16.08 -0.83
CA ARG A 97 3.78 -15.47 -0.20
C ARG A 97 3.42 -14.82 1.13
N LYS A 98 4.45 -14.52 1.92
CA LYS A 98 4.24 -13.79 3.17
C LYS A 98 3.83 -12.34 2.88
N PRO A 99 3.04 -11.70 3.75
CA PRO A 99 2.60 -10.32 3.54
C PRO A 99 3.75 -9.35 3.24
N GLU A 100 4.87 -9.44 3.95
CA GLU A 100 6.05 -8.58 3.76
C GLU A 100 6.79 -8.78 2.43
N GLU A 101 6.54 -9.89 1.74
CA GLU A 101 7.06 -10.16 0.40
C GLU A 101 6.15 -9.60 -0.70
N VAL A 102 4.91 -9.24 -0.35
CA VAL A 102 3.86 -8.82 -1.28
C VAL A 102 3.51 -7.35 -1.13
N TYR A 103 3.45 -6.86 0.11
CA TYR A 103 3.08 -5.51 0.45
C TYR A 103 4.29 -4.71 0.93
N ARG A 104 4.36 -3.46 0.47
CA ARG A 104 5.34 -2.46 0.91
C ARG A 104 4.60 -1.32 1.58
N LYS A 105 5.22 -0.71 2.58
CA LYS A 105 4.69 0.43 3.32
C LYS A 105 5.30 1.70 2.76
N ILE A 106 4.49 2.69 2.49
CA ILE A 106 4.93 4.03 2.11
C ILE A 106 4.51 4.98 3.22
N VAL A 107 5.47 5.74 3.75
CA VAL A 107 5.25 6.73 4.82
C VAL A 107 5.90 8.05 4.44
N PRO A 108 5.38 9.20 4.94
CA PRO A 108 6.06 10.47 4.77
C PRO A 108 7.43 10.47 5.44
N VAL A 109 8.41 11.06 4.77
CA VAL A 109 9.62 11.56 5.41
C VAL A 109 9.22 12.82 6.15
N GLN A 110 9.45 12.88 7.47
CA GLN A 110 9.24 14.12 8.22
C GLN A 110 10.20 15.18 7.67
N VAL A 111 9.66 16.15 6.94
CA VAL A 111 10.43 17.33 6.53
C VAL A 111 10.41 18.30 7.71
N ALA A 112 11.59 18.62 8.26
CA ALA A 112 11.76 19.47 9.45
C ALA A 112 11.05 20.85 9.37
N ALA A 113 10.69 21.30 8.16
CA ALA A 113 9.90 22.52 7.93
C ALA A 113 8.44 22.41 8.39
N LEU A 114 7.84 21.21 8.42
CA LEU A 114 6.43 21.01 8.83
C LEU A 114 6.26 21.03 10.36
N SER A 115 7.33 20.78 11.12
CA SER A 115 7.34 20.83 12.59
C SER A 115 7.16 22.24 13.17
N ARG A 116 7.40 23.30 12.38
CA ARG A 116 7.21 24.69 12.84
C ARG A 116 5.76 25.14 12.89
N TYR A 117 4.83 24.42 12.27
CA TYR A 117 3.40 24.78 12.31
C TYR A 117 2.58 23.94 13.30
N GLU A 118 3.15 22.85 13.84
CA GLU A 118 2.50 22.08 14.92
C GLU A 118 2.81 22.65 16.31
N THR A 119 3.85 23.46 16.44
CA THR A 119 4.14 24.24 17.65
C THR A 119 3.88 25.69 17.30
N GLY A 120 2.68 26.18 17.61
CA GLY A 120 2.37 27.59 17.42
C GLY A 120 3.28 28.45 18.28
N ASP A 121 4.22 29.15 17.63
CA ASP A 121 4.81 30.39 18.12
C ASP A 121 4.09 31.56 17.41
#